data_AF-A0A1M5X315-F1
#
_entry.id   AF-A0A1M5X315-F1
#
_cell.length_a   1.000
_cell.length_b   1.000
_cell.length_c   1.000
_cell.angle_alpha   90.00
_cell.angle_beta   90.00
_cell.angle_gamma   90.00
#
_symmetry.space_group_name_H-M   'P 1'
#
loop_
_entity.id
_entity.type
_entity.pdbx_description
1 polymer ?
#
loop_
_entity_poly.entity_id
_entity_poly.type
_entity_poly.pdbx_seq_one_letter_code
_entity_poly.pdbx_strand_id
1 'polypeptide(L)'
;MNKKFFGKKVVKFGFVAFALALGLAACGDGGSSNGPANNHEDTNISSVESEENLPSCTESGEGFVNFINGTKEGFICKDRKWVHYDMIADVEENLPGCTGSREGLSAYLYEEDRELNCVEGSWDVVGEVASSSSSVIPGTDPESSSDEAVDLSYATKCPVGHTCTYAPTEYLNPKVTYGELLDERDYQMYKTVEICDDKNENCQTWMAQNLNYAYTGVAFDNGYYTSDSTSWCYDDDPSNCATYGRLYTWAAAVDSVAIYKNYGEECGYGKFCTRFSASALATAPVRGVCPSGWHLPSNAEWGALYTNVGGASYAGQKLKANTSLWTSYSGVTNDDSFGFSVLPAGYRNDRGSFRYRGYYAYFWSSTEYEYNGYNAWYQYFNYNGDYTYQNDCDKGYAFSVRCLKDSF
;
A
#
# COMPACT_ATOMS: atom_id res chain seq x y z
N MET A 1 19.38 -72.88 -48.07
CA MET A 1 18.87 -73.06 -46.69
C MET A 1 19.78 -72.26 -45.76
N ASN A 2 19.44 -71.00 -45.52
CA ASN A 2 18.83 -70.49 -44.28
C ASN A 2 19.68 -70.70 -43.01
N LYS A 3 20.26 -69.61 -42.49
CA LYS A 3 19.94 -69.07 -41.16
C LYS A 3 20.46 -67.64 -41.00
N LYS A 4 19.52 -66.75 -40.63
CA LYS A 4 19.70 -65.36 -40.21
C LYS A 4 20.37 -65.29 -38.83
N PHE A 5 21.03 -64.19 -38.49
CA PHE A 5 20.72 -63.43 -37.27
C PHE A 5 21.26 -61.97 -37.35
N PHE A 6 20.56 -61.10 -36.62
CA PHE A 6 20.40 -59.64 -36.75
C PHE A 6 21.66 -58.75 -36.68
N GLY A 7 21.69 -57.73 -37.55
CA GLY A 7 22.50 -56.51 -37.38
C GLY A 7 21.69 -55.37 -36.77
N LYS A 8 22.21 -54.75 -35.70
CA LYS A 8 21.71 -53.47 -35.16
C LYS A 8 22.31 -52.31 -35.96
N LYS A 9 21.47 -51.50 -36.61
CA LYS A 9 21.84 -50.18 -37.13
C LYS A 9 21.80 -49.17 -35.97
N VAL A 10 22.93 -48.50 -35.73
CA VAL A 10 23.01 -47.32 -34.86
C VAL A 10 22.67 -46.11 -35.74
N VAL A 11 21.56 -45.44 -35.43
CA VAL A 11 21.19 -44.16 -36.05
C VAL A 11 21.84 -43.05 -35.23
N LYS A 12 22.71 -42.27 -35.86
CA LYS A 12 23.28 -41.05 -35.29
C LYS A 12 22.23 -39.92 -35.39
N PHE A 13 21.88 -39.31 -34.27
CA PHE A 13 21.27 -37.98 -34.23
C PHE A 13 22.29 -37.02 -33.61
N GLY A 14 22.75 -36.06 -34.42
CA GLY A 14 23.59 -34.96 -33.96
C GLY A 14 22.72 -33.91 -33.29
N PHE A 15 23.12 -33.51 -32.08
CA PHE A 15 22.56 -32.33 -31.41
C PHE A 15 23.22 -31.07 -32.00
N VAL A 16 22.40 -30.21 -32.60
CA VAL A 16 22.78 -28.84 -32.92
C VAL A 16 22.51 -28.00 -31.69
N ALA A 17 23.58 -27.48 -31.07
CA ALA A 17 23.50 -26.52 -29.99
C ALA A 17 23.16 -25.14 -30.57
N PHE A 18 22.00 -24.59 -30.22
CA PHE A 18 21.69 -23.18 -30.42
C PHE A 18 22.21 -22.39 -29.23
N ALA A 19 23.26 -21.60 -29.45
CA ALA A 19 23.75 -20.61 -28.50
C ALA A 19 22.80 -19.40 -28.52
N LEU A 20 22.07 -19.17 -27.43
CA LEU A 20 21.35 -17.92 -27.19
C LEU A 20 22.29 -16.94 -26.49
N ALA A 21 22.55 -15.82 -27.16
CA ALA A 21 23.35 -14.72 -26.66
C ALA A 21 22.61 -14.00 -25.53
N LEU A 22 23.15 -14.07 -24.32
CA LEU A 22 22.80 -13.22 -23.19
C LEU A 22 23.44 -11.85 -23.40
N GLY A 23 22.62 -10.81 -23.58
CA GLY A 23 23.05 -9.42 -23.51
C GLY A 23 23.21 -9.01 -22.05
N LEU A 24 24.43 -9.08 -21.53
CA LEU A 24 24.83 -8.45 -20.28
C LEU A 24 25.12 -6.97 -20.57
N ALA A 25 24.33 -6.06 -19.99
CA ALA A 25 24.73 -4.66 -19.83
C ALA A 25 25.38 -4.52 -18.45
N ALA A 26 26.70 -4.33 -18.45
CA ALA A 26 27.51 -4.04 -17.28
C ALA A 26 27.60 -2.52 -17.02
N CYS A 27 27.83 -2.13 -15.78
CA CYS A 27 28.67 -0.96 -15.44
C CYS A 27 29.34 -1.23 -14.09
N GLY A 28 30.66 -0.97 -14.04
CA GLY A 28 31.55 -1.33 -12.93
C GLY A 28 32.05 -0.14 -12.10
N ASP A 29 32.60 -0.54 -10.95
CA ASP A 29 33.65 0.00 -10.06
C ASP A 29 33.85 1.50 -9.79
N GLY A 30 33.85 1.82 -8.48
CA GLY A 30 35.06 2.31 -7.80
C GLY A 30 34.92 3.56 -6.91
N GLY A 31 35.15 3.41 -5.59
CA GLY A 31 35.50 4.53 -4.69
C GLY A 31 35.20 4.31 -3.21
N SER A 32 36.18 4.54 -2.31
CA SER A 32 36.24 4.10 -0.91
C SER A 32 36.19 5.24 0.11
N SER A 33 35.76 4.90 1.35
CA SER A 33 36.25 5.37 2.68
C SER A 33 35.42 6.33 3.57
N ASN A 34 35.19 5.82 4.80
CA ASN A 34 35.07 6.42 6.15
C ASN A 34 33.80 7.21 6.58
N GLY A 35 33.08 6.67 7.60
CA GLY A 35 31.98 7.33 8.36
C GLY A 35 32.48 8.16 9.57
N PRO A 36 31.77 8.23 10.72
CA PRO A 36 30.32 8.24 11.03
C PRO A 36 29.89 9.47 11.88
N ALA A 37 28.59 9.77 12.04
CA ALA A 37 28.05 10.48 13.22
C ALA A 37 26.52 10.33 13.36
N ASN A 38 26.08 9.85 14.52
CA ASN A 38 24.69 9.73 14.96
C ASN A 38 24.12 11.11 15.37
N ASN A 39 22.81 11.32 15.17
CA ASN A 39 21.85 11.92 16.13
C ASN A 39 20.44 11.87 15.54
N HIS A 40 19.51 11.18 16.22
CA HIS A 40 18.08 11.07 15.90
C HIS A 40 17.30 12.05 16.80
N GLU A 41 16.52 12.97 16.23
CA GLU A 41 15.51 13.78 16.92
C GLU A 41 14.20 13.67 16.13
N ASP A 42 13.13 13.19 16.78
CA ASP A 42 11.77 13.11 16.23
C ASP A 42 11.16 14.52 16.18
N THR A 43 10.94 15.07 14.98
CA THR A 43 10.76 16.52 14.79
C THR A 43 9.38 17.09 15.12
N ASN A 44 8.37 16.27 15.46
CA ASN A 44 6.97 16.74 15.58
C ASN A 44 6.39 16.65 17.01
N ILE A 45 7.17 16.12 17.96
CA ILE A 45 6.78 16.04 19.37
C ILE A 45 7.81 16.80 20.18
N SER A 46 7.34 17.78 20.95
CA SER A 46 8.19 18.54 21.85
C SER A 46 7.55 18.70 23.22
N SER A 47 8.34 19.13 24.19
CA SER A 47 7.88 19.40 25.54
C SER A 47 8.22 20.83 25.94
N VAL A 48 7.28 21.55 26.52
CA VAL A 48 7.41 22.93 26.99
C VAL A 48 7.15 23.02 28.50
N GLU A 49 7.69 24.06 29.14
CA GLU A 49 7.50 24.26 30.58
C GLU A 49 6.10 24.80 30.92
N SER A 50 5.52 25.60 30.02
CA SER A 50 4.19 26.17 30.16
C SER A 50 3.61 26.57 28.79
N GLU A 51 2.31 26.92 28.74
CA GLU A 51 1.64 27.41 27.52
C GLU A 51 2.34 28.64 26.91
N GLU A 52 2.92 29.51 27.74
CA GLU A 52 3.62 30.72 27.30
C GLU A 52 4.89 30.41 26.48
N ASN A 53 5.39 29.17 26.56
CA ASN A 53 6.58 28.71 25.86
C ASN A 53 6.26 27.98 24.55
N LEU A 54 4.99 27.89 24.14
CA LEU A 54 4.61 27.28 22.88
C LEU A 54 5.18 28.09 21.69
N PRO A 55 5.77 27.43 20.68
CA PRO A 55 6.17 28.11 19.46
C PRO A 55 4.95 28.61 18.68
N SER A 56 5.14 29.45 17.66
CA SER A 56 4.03 29.84 16.79
C SER A 56 3.49 28.63 16.02
N CYS A 57 2.19 28.35 16.14
CA CYS A 57 1.50 27.36 15.31
C CYS A 57 1.29 27.93 13.90
N THR A 58 2.09 27.46 12.95
CA THR A 58 2.05 27.85 11.53
C THR A 58 1.63 26.67 10.66
N GLU A 59 1.42 26.88 9.36
CA GLU A 59 1.07 25.79 8.42
C GLU A 59 2.10 24.65 8.41
N SER A 60 3.38 24.97 8.58
CA SER A 60 4.46 23.99 8.73
C SER A 60 4.49 23.26 10.08
N GLY A 61 3.72 23.77 11.06
CA GLY A 61 3.60 23.21 12.41
C GLY A 61 2.29 22.46 12.61
N GLU A 62 1.43 22.35 11.59
CA GLU A 62 0.14 21.65 11.69
C GLU A 62 0.36 20.20 12.14
N GLY A 63 -0.39 19.76 13.14
CA GLY A 63 -0.25 18.44 13.76
C GLY A 63 0.90 18.29 14.76
N PHE A 64 1.69 19.34 15.02
CA PHE A 64 2.71 19.29 16.08
C PHE A 64 2.05 19.12 17.45
N VAL A 65 2.69 18.32 18.30
CA VAL A 65 2.23 18.02 19.66
C VAL A 65 3.22 18.59 20.66
N ASN A 66 2.73 19.37 21.62
CA ASN A 66 3.51 19.92 22.72
C ASN A 66 2.99 19.47 24.07
N PHE A 67 3.82 18.77 24.85
CA PHE A 67 3.48 18.34 26.20
C PHE A 67 3.94 19.37 27.24
N ILE A 68 3.15 19.57 28.29
CA ILE A 68 3.60 20.36 29.45
C ILE A 68 4.42 19.46 30.37
N ASN A 69 5.67 19.84 30.58
CA ASN A 69 6.65 19.06 31.34
C ASN A 69 6.12 18.67 32.73
N GLY A 70 6.19 17.38 33.05
CA GLY A 70 5.76 16.85 34.35
C GLY A 70 4.25 16.71 34.52
N THR A 71 3.47 16.95 33.46
CA THR A 71 2.01 16.76 33.45
C THR A 71 1.59 15.80 32.34
N LYS A 72 0.28 15.57 32.20
CA LYS A 72 -0.33 14.89 31.05
C LYS A 72 -1.01 15.85 30.08
N GLU A 73 -1.01 17.14 30.38
CA GLU A 73 -1.60 18.19 29.56
C GLU A 73 -0.74 18.45 28.32
N GLY A 74 -1.38 18.89 27.24
CA GLY A 74 -0.66 19.27 26.06
C GLY A 74 -1.49 20.01 25.03
N PHE A 75 -0.81 20.42 23.96
CA PHE A 75 -1.33 21.29 22.92
C PHE A 75 -1.05 20.73 21.55
N ILE A 76 -2.01 20.93 20.63
CA ILE A 76 -1.89 20.49 19.24
C ILE A 76 -2.18 21.63 18.30
N CYS A 77 -1.31 21.79 17.31
CA CYS A 77 -1.45 22.81 16.30
C CYS A 77 -2.50 22.36 15.28
N LYS A 78 -3.71 22.93 15.38
CA LYS A 78 -4.82 22.72 14.44
C LYS A 78 -5.29 24.06 13.86
N ASP A 79 -5.46 24.13 12.55
CA ASP A 79 -5.86 25.32 11.80
C ASP A 79 -5.00 26.55 12.11
N ARG A 80 -3.69 26.36 12.32
CA ARG A 80 -2.74 27.41 12.74
C ARG A 80 -3.05 28.01 14.14
N LYS A 81 -3.71 27.24 15.02
CA LYS A 81 -3.92 27.57 16.43
C LYS A 81 -3.59 26.40 17.34
N TRP A 82 -3.07 26.69 18.53
CA TRP A 82 -2.91 25.66 19.57
C TRP A 82 -4.26 25.34 20.20
N VAL A 83 -4.63 24.06 20.17
CA VAL A 83 -5.78 23.49 20.85
C VAL A 83 -5.28 22.76 22.09
N HIS A 84 -5.83 23.11 23.25
CA HIS A 84 -5.46 22.54 24.54
C HIS A 84 -6.26 21.28 24.86
N TYR A 85 -5.59 20.27 25.41
CA TYR A 85 -6.22 19.08 25.98
C TYR A 85 -5.69 18.81 27.39
N ASP A 86 -6.59 18.43 28.29
CA ASP A 86 -6.24 18.09 29.67
C ASP A 86 -5.36 16.83 29.73
N MET A 87 -5.47 15.97 28.70
CA MET A 87 -4.65 14.78 28.54
C MET A 87 -4.23 14.59 27.08
N ILE A 88 -2.96 14.28 26.85
CA ILE A 88 -2.48 13.80 25.55
C ILE A 88 -1.78 12.46 25.73
N ALA A 89 -2.12 11.49 24.88
CA ALA A 89 -1.50 10.17 24.80
C ALA A 89 -1.37 9.74 23.33
N ASP A 90 -0.54 8.76 23.06
CA ASP A 90 -0.41 8.11 21.75
C ASP A 90 -1.67 7.32 21.39
N VAL A 91 -2.12 6.46 22.31
CA VAL A 91 -3.29 5.57 22.16
C VAL A 91 -4.13 5.56 23.44
N GLU A 92 -5.38 5.10 23.33
CA GLU A 92 -6.35 5.14 24.44
C GLU A 92 -5.89 4.33 25.66
N GLU A 93 -5.17 3.22 25.45
CA GLU A 93 -4.63 2.38 26.52
C GLU A 93 -3.64 3.12 27.44
N ASN A 94 -3.04 4.21 26.94
CA ASN A 94 -2.10 5.04 27.68
C ASN A 94 -2.77 6.21 28.40
N LEU A 95 -4.09 6.39 28.24
CA LEU A 95 -4.88 7.26 29.09
C LEU A 95 -5.17 6.61 30.44
N PRO A 96 -5.10 7.36 31.55
CA PRO A 96 -5.64 6.87 32.80
C PRO A 96 -7.16 6.64 32.63
N GLY A 97 -7.68 5.59 33.25
CA GLY A 97 -9.11 5.29 33.17
C GLY A 97 -9.99 6.50 33.51
N CYS A 98 -11.02 6.73 32.71
CA CYS A 98 -12.05 7.72 32.99
C CYS A 98 -12.79 7.31 34.27
N THR A 99 -12.59 8.08 35.34
CA THR A 99 -13.22 7.89 36.64
C THR A 99 -13.98 9.15 37.00
N GLY A 100 -14.92 9.12 37.95
CA GLY A 100 -15.69 10.32 38.31
C GLY A 100 -14.87 11.55 38.75
N SER A 101 -13.59 11.39 39.09
CA SER A 101 -12.64 12.50 39.33
C SER A 101 -12.09 13.16 38.06
N ARG A 102 -12.35 12.59 36.88
CA ARG A 102 -11.89 13.01 35.55
C ARG A 102 -13.04 13.33 34.59
N GLU A 103 -14.28 13.24 35.08
CA GLU A 103 -15.47 13.55 34.31
C GLU A 103 -15.38 14.95 33.70
N GLY A 104 -15.61 15.06 32.40
CA GLY A 104 -15.55 16.31 31.65
C GLY A 104 -14.15 16.75 31.20
N LEU A 105 -13.10 16.00 31.49
CA LEU A 105 -11.76 16.27 30.93
C LEU A 105 -11.71 15.89 29.45
N SER A 106 -10.95 16.66 28.68
CA SER A 106 -10.66 16.38 27.27
C SER A 106 -9.34 15.63 27.13
N ALA A 107 -9.32 14.64 26.25
CA ALA A 107 -8.12 13.91 25.89
C ALA A 107 -7.92 13.91 24.38
N TYR A 108 -6.66 13.86 23.97
CA TYR A 108 -6.29 13.68 22.57
C TYR A 108 -5.32 12.53 22.38
N LEU A 109 -5.61 11.69 21.41
CA LEU A 109 -4.79 10.56 21.00
C LEU A 109 -4.02 10.90 19.74
N TYR A 110 -2.71 11.18 19.85
CA TYR A 110 -1.94 11.76 18.75
C TYR A 110 -1.45 10.80 17.69
N GLU A 111 -1.41 9.48 17.96
CA GLU A 111 -1.19 8.50 16.89
C GLU A 111 -2.49 8.15 16.15
N GLU A 112 -3.64 8.47 16.75
CA GLU A 112 -4.97 8.12 16.23
C GLU A 112 -5.76 9.35 15.71
N ASP A 113 -5.27 10.57 15.96
CA ASP A 113 -5.98 11.85 15.74
C ASP A 113 -7.42 11.82 16.28
N ARG A 114 -7.59 11.30 17.51
CA ARG A 114 -8.89 11.21 18.17
C ARG A 114 -9.01 12.17 19.33
N GLU A 115 -10.12 12.90 19.36
CA GLU A 115 -10.55 13.71 20.50
C GLU A 115 -11.54 12.92 21.33
N LEU A 116 -11.28 12.82 22.63
CA LEU A 116 -12.11 12.11 23.59
C LEU A 116 -12.54 13.06 24.71
N ASN A 117 -13.72 12.82 25.26
CA ASN A 117 -14.17 13.42 26.52
C ASN A 117 -14.47 12.30 27.51
N CYS A 118 -14.08 12.48 28.76
CA CYS A 118 -14.48 11.55 29.83
C CYS A 118 -15.95 11.81 30.19
N VAL A 119 -16.84 10.91 29.77
CA VAL A 119 -18.30 10.98 29.96
C VAL A 119 -18.82 9.67 30.54
N GLU A 120 -19.60 9.75 31.61
CA GLU A 120 -20.20 8.59 32.31
C GLU A 120 -19.19 7.50 32.72
N GLY A 121 -17.93 7.89 33.00
CA GLY A 121 -16.87 6.94 33.34
C GLY A 121 -16.25 6.19 32.16
N SER A 122 -16.51 6.63 30.93
CA SER A 122 -15.90 6.15 29.69
C SER A 122 -15.21 7.31 28.96
N TRP A 123 -14.11 7.02 28.25
CA TRP A 123 -13.55 7.98 27.30
C TRP A 123 -14.35 7.86 26.01
N ASP A 124 -15.25 8.81 25.78
CA ASP A 124 -16.14 8.81 24.62
C ASP A 124 -15.62 9.76 23.55
N VAL A 125 -15.73 9.35 22.29
CA VAL A 125 -15.27 10.15 21.15
C VAL A 125 -16.13 11.41 21.02
N VAL A 126 -15.47 12.57 20.94
CA VAL A 126 -16.16 13.85 20.75
C VAL A 126 -16.70 13.91 19.32
N GLY A 127 -18.03 13.80 19.17
CA GLY A 127 -18.70 13.89 17.87
C GLY A 127 -19.74 12.79 17.58
N GLU A 128 -19.80 11.74 18.39
CA GLU A 128 -20.86 10.73 18.32
C GLU A 128 -21.97 11.01 19.34
N VAL A 129 -23.19 11.26 18.87
CA VAL A 129 -24.39 11.25 19.74
C VAL A 129 -24.81 9.80 19.99
N ALA A 130 -24.75 9.39 21.26
CA ALA A 130 -25.19 8.07 21.71
C ALA A 130 -26.64 7.77 21.29
N SER A 131 -26.83 6.74 20.46
CA SER A 131 -28.15 6.22 20.11
C SER A 131 -28.44 5.00 20.96
N SER A 132 -29.32 5.14 21.96
CA SER A 132 -29.87 4.02 22.73
C SER A 132 -31.33 3.75 22.33
N SER A 133 -31.72 2.50 22.53
CA SER A 133 -32.64 1.73 21.71
C SER A 133 -34.11 1.70 22.14
N SER A 134 -34.93 1.32 21.16
CA SER A 134 -36.38 1.17 21.04
C SER A 134 -37.18 0.52 22.17
N SER A 135 -38.48 0.80 22.20
CA SER A 135 -39.53 -0.14 22.64
C SER A 135 -40.85 0.04 21.86
N VAL A 136 -41.54 -1.09 21.71
CA VAL A 136 -42.55 -1.50 20.70
C VAL A 136 -43.99 -1.02 21.00
N ILE A 137 -44.87 -0.94 19.97
CA ILE A 137 -46.23 -1.56 19.86
C ILE A 137 -47.09 -0.92 18.70
N PRO A 138 -48.00 -1.68 18.04
CA PRO A 138 -48.38 -1.52 16.62
C PRO A 138 -49.83 -1.01 16.37
N GLY A 139 -50.14 -0.67 15.11
CA GLY A 139 -51.53 -0.64 14.64
C GLY A 139 -51.80 0.04 13.28
N THR A 140 -52.42 -0.75 12.38
CA THR A 140 -53.43 -0.41 11.34
C THR A 140 -53.02 0.19 9.99
N ASP A 141 -53.15 -0.64 8.95
CA ASP A 141 -53.48 -0.33 7.53
C ASP A 141 -54.98 0.11 7.38
N PRO A 142 -55.52 0.58 6.22
CA PRO A 142 -54.99 0.48 4.83
C PRO A 142 -55.19 1.68 3.86
N GLU A 143 -54.59 1.51 2.67
CA GLU A 143 -54.94 2.04 1.31
C GLU A 143 -54.72 3.52 0.95
N SER A 144 -53.79 3.79 0.00
CA SER A 144 -54.10 4.33 -1.34
C SER A 144 -52.83 4.74 -2.12
N SER A 145 -52.77 4.27 -3.37
CA SER A 145 -52.12 4.75 -4.59
C SER A 145 -50.83 5.59 -4.59
N SER A 146 -49.93 5.16 -5.49
CA SER A 146 -49.05 5.94 -6.36
C SER A 146 -48.08 6.91 -5.68
N ASP A 147 -46.80 6.56 -5.70
CA ASP A 147 -45.86 7.12 -6.68
C ASP A 147 -44.48 6.47 -6.50
N GLU A 148 -43.76 6.35 -7.60
CA GLU A 148 -42.39 5.85 -7.61
C GLU A 148 -41.48 6.78 -6.78
N ALA A 149 -40.90 6.21 -5.73
CA ALA A 149 -39.62 6.65 -5.21
C ALA A 149 -38.79 5.39 -4.99
N VAL A 150 -37.97 5.06 -5.97
CA VAL A 150 -36.90 4.07 -5.81
C VAL A 150 -35.91 4.73 -4.86
N ASP A 151 -35.99 4.38 -3.58
CA ASP A 151 -35.09 4.84 -2.54
C ASP A 151 -33.68 4.34 -2.85
N LEU A 152 -32.87 5.23 -3.43
CA LEU A 152 -31.44 5.05 -3.66
C LEU A 152 -30.71 5.19 -2.32
N SER A 153 -30.95 4.28 -1.39
CA SER A 153 -30.06 4.04 -0.28
C SER A 153 -28.83 3.25 -0.77
N TYR A 154 -28.05 3.84 -1.68
CA TYR A 154 -26.61 3.61 -1.66
C TYR A 154 -26.12 4.27 -0.37
N ALA A 155 -26.22 3.53 0.74
CA ALA A 155 -25.63 3.92 2.01
C ALA A 155 -24.20 4.37 1.70
N THR A 156 -23.92 5.65 1.93
CA THR A 156 -22.61 6.22 1.63
C THR A 156 -21.61 5.48 2.50
N LYS A 157 -20.76 4.63 1.90
CA LYS A 157 -19.71 3.89 2.61
C LYS A 157 -18.69 4.82 3.28
N CYS A 158 -18.71 6.10 2.91
CA CYS A 158 -17.93 7.12 3.57
C CYS A 158 -18.49 7.39 4.97
N PRO A 159 -17.68 7.30 6.04
CA PRO A 159 -18.11 7.63 7.39
C PRO A 159 -18.64 9.07 7.46
N VAL A 160 -19.68 9.27 8.28
CA VAL A 160 -20.27 10.61 8.49
C VAL A 160 -19.20 11.55 9.03
N GLY A 161 -19.12 12.77 8.48
CA GLY A 161 -18.12 13.77 8.88
C GLY A 161 -16.82 13.72 8.07
N HIS A 162 -16.63 12.70 7.21
CA HIS A 162 -15.45 12.56 6.37
C HIS A 162 -15.76 12.83 4.89
N THR A 163 -14.73 13.29 4.16
CA THR A 163 -14.80 13.45 2.70
C THR A 163 -13.97 12.37 2.04
N CYS A 164 -14.63 11.36 1.47
CA CYS A 164 -13.94 10.29 0.77
C CYS A 164 -13.49 10.73 -0.62
N THR A 165 -12.27 10.35 -0.97
CA THR A 165 -11.70 10.55 -2.30
C THR A 165 -11.88 9.29 -3.13
N TYR A 166 -11.98 9.44 -4.45
CA TYR A 166 -12.19 8.32 -5.38
C TYR A 166 -11.17 8.40 -6.50
N ALA A 167 -10.44 7.31 -6.71
CA ALA A 167 -9.52 7.23 -7.83
C ALA A 167 -10.32 7.05 -9.15
N PRO A 168 -9.82 7.60 -10.28
CA PRO A 168 -10.49 7.50 -11.58
C PRO A 168 -10.78 6.05 -11.95
N THR A 169 -11.97 5.81 -12.51
CA THR A 169 -12.46 4.45 -12.84
C THR A 169 -12.65 4.23 -14.35
N GLU A 170 -12.31 5.21 -15.19
CA GLU A 170 -12.53 5.19 -16.63
C GLU A 170 -11.72 4.10 -17.34
N TYR A 171 -10.59 3.69 -16.74
CA TYR A 171 -9.73 2.63 -17.26
C TYR A 171 -10.13 1.22 -16.77
N LEU A 172 -11.09 1.12 -15.85
CA LEU A 172 -11.57 -0.17 -15.35
C LEU A 172 -12.44 -0.87 -16.40
N ASN A 173 -12.42 -2.20 -16.41
CA ASN A 173 -13.19 -2.97 -17.37
C ASN A 173 -14.69 -2.94 -16.99
N PRO A 174 -15.58 -2.31 -17.78
CA PRO A 174 -16.99 -2.18 -17.42
C PRO A 174 -17.76 -3.51 -17.42
N LYS A 175 -17.15 -4.60 -17.90
CA LYS A 175 -17.74 -5.95 -17.89
C LYS A 175 -17.46 -6.71 -16.59
N VAL A 176 -16.57 -6.19 -15.74
CA VAL A 176 -16.20 -6.80 -14.47
C VAL A 176 -16.97 -6.12 -13.34
N THR A 177 -17.45 -6.92 -12.38
CA THR A 177 -18.05 -6.40 -11.16
C THR A 177 -16.96 -6.15 -10.14
N TYR A 178 -16.90 -4.93 -9.63
CA TYR A 178 -15.91 -4.51 -8.64
C TYR A 178 -16.52 -4.42 -7.25
N GLY A 179 -15.77 -4.90 -6.26
CA GLY A 179 -15.95 -4.54 -4.87
C GLY A 179 -15.35 -3.16 -4.57
N GLU A 180 -15.40 -2.78 -3.29
CA GLU A 180 -14.81 -1.53 -2.84
C GLU A 180 -14.10 -1.72 -1.51
N LEU A 181 -13.05 -0.93 -1.31
CA LEU A 181 -12.25 -0.82 -0.10
C LEU A 181 -12.15 0.65 0.27
N LEU A 182 -12.54 0.99 1.50
CA LEU A 182 -12.20 2.27 2.12
C LEU A 182 -10.86 2.10 2.84
N ASP A 183 -9.88 2.92 2.49
CA ASP A 183 -8.70 3.11 3.34
C ASP A 183 -9.02 4.20 4.36
N GLU A 184 -9.25 3.81 5.60
CA GLU A 184 -9.67 4.72 6.67
C GLU A 184 -8.57 5.71 7.08
N ARG A 185 -7.32 5.46 6.66
CA ARG A 185 -6.17 6.32 7.01
C ARG A 185 -6.16 7.62 6.21
N ASP A 186 -6.70 7.61 5.01
CA ASP A 186 -6.75 8.78 4.11
C ASP A 186 -8.13 8.98 3.45
N TYR A 187 -9.13 8.20 3.86
CA TYR A 187 -10.49 8.16 3.31
C TYR A 187 -10.52 7.96 1.79
N GLN A 188 -9.51 7.29 1.22
CA GLN A 188 -9.48 6.94 -0.18
C GLN A 188 -10.29 5.66 -0.42
N MET A 189 -11.28 5.77 -1.29
CA MET A 189 -12.04 4.64 -1.81
C MET A 189 -11.33 4.04 -3.02
N TYR A 190 -11.14 2.73 -2.99
CA TYR A 190 -10.56 1.94 -4.06
C TYR A 190 -11.54 0.87 -4.56
N LYS A 191 -11.46 0.54 -5.85
CA LYS A 191 -12.11 -0.66 -6.40
C LYS A 191 -11.28 -1.91 -6.14
N THR A 192 -11.97 -3.01 -5.89
CA THR A 192 -11.37 -4.33 -5.66
C THR A 192 -11.96 -5.35 -6.61
N VAL A 193 -11.23 -6.42 -6.89
CA VAL A 193 -11.68 -7.49 -7.79
C VAL A 193 -11.29 -8.85 -7.23
N GLU A 194 -12.20 -9.81 -7.30
CA GLU A 194 -11.93 -11.20 -6.97
C GLU A 194 -11.53 -11.94 -8.24
N ILE A 195 -10.37 -12.61 -8.21
CA ILE A 195 -9.80 -13.34 -9.33
C ILE A 195 -9.59 -14.79 -8.90
N CYS A 196 -10.31 -15.69 -9.56
CA CYS A 196 -10.26 -17.11 -9.31
C CYS A 196 -9.58 -17.88 -10.45
N ASP A 197 -9.11 -19.08 -10.15
CA ASP A 197 -8.75 -20.05 -11.18
C ASP A 197 -9.97 -20.52 -12.00
N ASP A 198 -9.72 -21.24 -13.10
CA ASP A 198 -10.77 -21.73 -14.02
C ASP A 198 -11.85 -22.59 -13.36
N LYS A 199 -11.60 -23.10 -12.14
CA LYS A 199 -12.53 -23.94 -11.38
C LYS A 199 -13.29 -23.18 -10.30
N ASN A 200 -12.96 -21.91 -10.05
CA ASN A 200 -13.44 -21.14 -8.90
C ASN A 200 -13.14 -21.80 -7.55
N GLU A 201 -12.02 -22.52 -7.45
CA GLU A 201 -11.58 -23.19 -6.22
C GLU A 201 -10.51 -22.37 -5.49
N ASN A 202 -9.72 -21.57 -6.22
CA ASN A 202 -8.66 -20.74 -5.67
C ASN A 202 -8.88 -19.28 -6.06
N CYS A 203 -9.45 -18.49 -5.14
CA CYS A 203 -9.79 -17.09 -5.37
C CYS A 203 -8.91 -16.17 -4.53
N GLN A 204 -8.50 -15.05 -5.12
CA GLN A 204 -7.79 -13.97 -4.43
C GLN A 204 -8.53 -12.66 -4.68
N THR A 205 -8.76 -11.86 -3.64
CA THR A 205 -9.35 -10.53 -3.77
C THR A 205 -8.26 -9.46 -3.76
N TRP A 206 -8.07 -8.79 -4.88
CA TRP A 206 -7.03 -7.79 -5.11
C TRP A 206 -7.61 -6.37 -5.17
N MET A 207 -6.80 -5.37 -4.82
CA MET A 207 -7.07 -4.01 -5.28
C MET A 207 -6.97 -3.96 -6.81
N ALA A 208 -7.93 -3.32 -7.48
CA ALA A 208 -7.89 -3.06 -8.93
C ALA A 208 -7.12 -1.77 -9.24
N GLN A 209 -7.01 -0.87 -8.27
CA GLN A 209 -6.31 0.40 -8.38
C GLN A 209 -5.04 0.34 -7.52
N ASN A 210 -4.01 1.09 -7.91
CA ASN A 210 -2.76 1.15 -7.15
C ASN A 210 -2.97 1.96 -5.85
N LEU A 211 -2.28 1.57 -4.78
CA LEU A 211 -2.35 2.30 -3.51
C LEU A 211 -1.87 3.75 -3.67
N ASN A 212 -2.63 4.70 -3.15
CA ASN A 212 -2.35 6.13 -3.22
C ASN A 212 -2.12 6.78 -1.83
N TYR A 213 -1.94 5.95 -0.80
CA TYR A 213 -1.65 6.39 0.57
C TYR A 213 -0.33 7.18 0.67
N ALA A 214 -0.39 8.40 1.19
CA ALA A 214 0.79 9.23 1.38
C ALA A 214 1.62 8.75 2.57
N TYR A 215 2.64 7.94 2.31
CA TYR A 215 3.60 7.53 3.34
C TYR A 215 4.58 8.69 3.60
N THR A 216 4.32 9.45 4.66
CA THR A 216 5.00 10.70 5.03
C THR A 216 5.77 10.58 6.34
N GLY A 217 6.55 11.60 6.70
CA GLY A 217 7.31 11.63 7.96
C GLY A 217 8.56 10.74 7.98
N VAL A 218 8.90 10.12 6.85
CA VAL A 218 10.09 9.27 6.71
C VAL A 218 10.91 9.77 5.54
N ALA A 219 12.06 10.36 5.84
CA ALA A 219 13.01 10.82 4.85
C ALA A 219 13.70 9.63 4.18
N PHE A 220 13.91 9.75 2.87
CA PHE A 220 14.80 8.87 2.12
C PHE A 220 16.23 9.41 2.18
N ASP A 221 17.16 8.55 2.55
CA ASP A 221 18.60 8.82 2.48
C ASP A 221 19.35 7.53 2.11
N ASN A 222 20.12 7.58 1.03
CA ASN A 222 21.02 6.49 0.62
C ASN A 222 22.51 6.90 0.60
N GLY A 223 22.84 8.03 1.24
CA GLY A 223 24.18 8.58 1.37
C GLY A 223 24.62 9.52 0.24
N TYR A 224 23.92 9.55 -0.89
CA TYR A 224 24.23 10.44 -2.02
C TYR A 224 23.02 11.18 -2.60
N TYR A 225 21.81 10.76 -2.24
CA TYR A 225 20.57 11.45 -2.55
C TYR A 225 19.67 11.42 -1.31
N THR A 226 19.08 12.57 -1.00
CA THR A 226 18.12 12.71 0.10
C THR A 226 16.79 13.27 -0.41
N SER A 227 15.70 12.84 0.21
CA SER A 227 14.35 13.38 0.02
C SER A 227 13.63 13.33 1.36
N ASP A 228 12.75 14.29 1.60
CA ASP A 228 11.82 14.35 2.73
C ASP A 228 10.67 13.32 2.66
N SER A 229 10.61 12.52 1.60
CA SER A 229 9.58 11.51 1.38
C SER A 229 10.19 10.16 0.99
N THR A 230 9.41 9.11 1.16
CA THR A 230 9.66 7.75 0.65
C THR A 230 8.53 7.24 -0.25
N SER A 231 7.54 8.10 -0.53
CA SER A 231 6.48 7.86 -1.50
C SER A 231 6.20 9.10 -2.36
N TRP A 232 6.05 8.92 -3.67
CA TRP A 232 5.92 10.04 -4.62
C TRP A 232 4.83 9.82 -5.65
N CYS A 233 4.24 10.92 -6.11
CA CYS A 233 3.54 10.94 -7.38
C CYS A 233 4.56 10.91 -8.51
N TYR A 234 4.25 10.28 -9.64
CA TYR A 234 5.14 10.34 -10.79
C TYR A 234 5.34 11.80 -11.24
N ASP A 235 6.59 12.19 -11.53
CA ASP A 235 7.01 13.58 -11.82
C ASP A 235 6.63 14.60 -10.72
N ASP A 236 6.42 14.14 -9.49
CA ASP A 236 5.97 14.97 -8.35
C ASP A 236 4.64 15.72 -8.62
N ASP A 237 3.82 15.22 -9.55
CA ASP A 237 2.54 15.82 -9.95
C ASP A 237 1.36 15.08 -9.30
N PRO A 238 0.55 15.74 -8.44
CA PRO A 238 -0.61 15.12 -7.79
C PRO A 238 -1.62 14.49 -8.75
N SER A 239 -1.76 15.00 -9.98
CA SER A 239 -2.65 14.40 -10.99
C SER A 239 -2.20 13.00 -11.43
N ASN A 240 -0.88 12.73 -11.36
CA ASN A 240 -0.34 11.40 -11.60
C ASN A 240 -0.61 10.46 -10.42
N CYS A 241 -0.63 10.95 -9.18
CA CYS A 241 -1.08 10.14 -8.03
C CYS A 241 -2.55 9.73 -8.19
N ALA A 242 -3.42 10.68 -8.57
CA ALA A 242 -4.83 10.36 -8.81
C ALA A 242 -4.98 9.26 -9.87
N THR A 243 -4.19 9.30 -10.94
CA THR A 243 -4.28 8.33 -12.04
C THR A 243 -3.61 6.99 -11.75
N TYR A 244 -2.35 7.02 -11.29
CA TYR A 244 -1.45 5.87 -11.22
C TYR A 244 -1.21 5.35 -9.79
N GLY A 245 -1.76 6.03 -8.77
CA GLY A 245 -1.35 5.86 -7.39
C GLY A 245 0.06 6.39 -7.13
N ARG A 246 0.61 6.07 -5.96
CA ARG A 246 1.96 6.46 -5.55
C ARG A 246 3.00 5.41 -5.91
N LEU A 247 4.24 5.86 -5.99
CA LEU A 247 5.44 5.03 -6.05
C LEU A 247 6.09 5.03 -4.68
N TYR A 248 6.37 3.86 -4.12
CA TYR A 248 6.92 3.67 -2.78
C TYR A 248 8.29 3.01 -2.88
N THR A 249 9.25 3.46 -2.08
CA THR A 249 10.47 2.65 -1.87
C THR A 249 10.11 1.29 -1.29
N TRP A 250 10.98 0.28 -1.42
CA TRP A 250 10.67 -1.01 -0.82
C TRP A 250 10.53 -0.92 0.71
N ALA A 251 11.38 -0.12 1.36
CA ALA A 251 11.29 0.16 2.79
C ALA A 251 9.95 0.77 3.21
N ALA A 252 9.41 1.71 2.43
CA ALA A 252 8.07 2.26 2.66
C ALA A 252 6.97 1.23 2.36
N ALA A 253 7.09 0.48 1.26
CA ALA A 253 6.11 -0.54 0.88
C ALA A 253 5.93 -1.60 1.97
N VAL A 254 7.03 -2.04 2.59
CA VAL A 254 6.99 -3.01 3.69
C VAL A 254 6.78 -2.41 5.07
N ASP A 255 6.67 -1.08 5.18
CA ASP A 255 6.59 -0.34 6.44
C ASP A 255 7.73 -0.72 7.41
N SER A 256 8.97 -0.48 6.97
CA SER A 256 10.16 -0.83 7.75
C SER A 256 10.22 -0.12 9.11
N VAL A 257 9.55 1.05 9.24
CA VAL A 257 9.46 1.79 10.50
C VAL A 257 8.60 1.03 11.51
N ALA A 258 7.40 0.57 11.12
CA ALA A 258 6.59 -0.25 12.01
C ALA A 258 7.29 -1.55 12.40
N ILE A 259 8.06 -2.16 11.48
CA ILE A 259 8.82 -3.37 11.77
C ILE A 259 9.90 -3.12 12.81
N TYR A 260 10.66 -2.04 12.67
CA TYR A 260 11.66 -1.67 13.67
C TYR A 260 11.00 -1.39 15.03
N LYS A 261 9.90 -0.62 15.07
CA LYS A 261 9.17 -0.32 16.31
C LYS A 261 8.66 -1.59 17.01
N ASN A 262 8.09 -2.53 16.26
CA ASN A 262 7.43 -3.71 16.82
C ASN A 262 8.40 -4.87 17.13
N TYR A 263 9.51 -4.98 16.39
CA TYR A 263 10.40 -6.15 16.44
C TYR A 263 11.89 -5.82 16.64
N GLY A 264 12.29 -4.55 16.56
CA GLY A 264 13.69 -4.13 16.61
C GLY A 264 14.53 -4.59 15.41
N GLU A 265 13.89 -5.06 14.33
CA GLU A 265 14.57 -5.55 13.13
C GLU A 265 14.69 -4.41 12.11
N GLU A 266 15.91 -4.06 11.72
CA GLU A 266 16.16 -3.07 10.67
C GLU A 266 15.99 -3.72 9.28
N CYS A 267 14.96 -3.32 8.56
CA CYS A 267 14.70 -3.75 7.19
C CYS A 267 14.80 -2.60 6.21
N GLY A 268 15.20 -2.88 4.97
CA GLY A 268 15.28 -1.87 3.91
C GLY A 268 16.56 -1.97 3.10
N TYR A 269 17.00 -0.84 2.55
CA TYR A 269 18.19 -0.77 1.71
C TYR A 269 19.45 -1.18 2.47
N GLY A 270 20.22 -2.12 1.91
CA GLY A 270 21.46 -2.63 2.51
C GLY A 270 21.25 -3.53 3.75
N LYS A 271 20.00 -3.86 4.09
CA LYS A 271 19.64 -4.70 5.23
C LYS A 271 18.83 -5.89 4.76
N PHE A 272 19.25 -7.08 5.15
CA PHE A 272 18.51 -8.32 4.90
C PHE A 272 17.64 -8.65 6.11
N CYS A 273 16.36 -8.94 5.87
CA CYS A 273 15.37 -9.22 6.91
C CYS A 273 14.73 -10.59 6.71
N THR A 274 14.98 -11.48 7.67
CA THR A 274 14.53 -12.89 7.58
C THR A 274 13.01 -13.03 7.50
N ARG A 275 12.28 -12.03 8.02
CA ARG A 275 10.82 -11.93 7.95
C ARG A 275 10.28 -11.82 6.51
N PHE A 276 11.08 -11.34 5.58
CA PHE A 276 10.70 -11.22 4.16
C PHE A 276 11.21 -12.37 3.29
N SER A 277 11.74 -13.43 3.91
CA SER A 277 11.99 -14.69 3.23
C SER A 277 10.68 -15.32 2.74
N ALA A 278 10.73 -16.04 1.63
CA ALA A 278 9.55 -16.71 1.07
C ALA A 278 8.86 -17.64 2.08
N SER A 279 9.64 -18.36 2.90
CA SER A 279 9.09 -19.25 3.93
C SER A 279 8.39 -18.52 5.07
N ALA A 280 8.91 -17.36 5.49
CA ALA A 280 8.28 -16.58 6.56
C ALA A 280 6.94 -15.99 6.08
N LEU A 281 6.92 -15.39 4.89
CA LEU A 281 5.73 -14.78 4.29
C LEU A 281 4.61 -15.79 4.02
N ALA A 282 4.95 -17.04 3.71
CA ALA A 282 3.96 -18.10 3.53
C ALA A 282 3.17 -18.43 4.81
N THR A 283 3.68 -18.06 5.99
CA THR A 283 3.03 -18.30 7.29
C THR A 283 2.53 -17.02 7.97
N ALA A 284 3.12 -15.89 7.61
CA ALA A 284 2.79 -14.59 8.19
C ALA A 284 2.99 -13.49 7.12
N PRO A 285 1.96 -13.22 6.31
CA PRO A 285 1.96 -12.08 5.40
C PRO A 285 2.24 -10.78 6.16
N VAL A 286 2.91 -9.84 5.49
CA VAL A 286 3.22 -8.53 6.07
C VAL A 286 2.26 -7.49 5.50
N ARG A 287 1.48 -6.85 6.37
CA ARG A 287 0.59 -5.74 6.00
C ARG A 287 1.33 -4.70 5.15
N GLY A 288 2.50 -4.27 5.65
CA GLY A 288 3.26 -3.17 5.07
C GLY A 288 2.40 -1.90 5.02
N VAL A 289 2.56 -1.14 3.94
CA VAL A 289 1.81 0.10 3.69
C VAL A 289 0.33 -0.13 3.34
N CYS A 290 -0.11 -1.37 3.15
CA CYS A 290 -1.52 -1.66 2.86
C CYS A 290 -2.45 -1.37 4.06
N PRO A 291 -3.74 -1.10 3.81
CA PRO A 291 -4.71 -0.87 4.88
C PRO A 291 -4.98 -2.13 5.70
N SER A 292 -5.62 -1.97 6.86
CA SER A 292 -5.98 -3.11 7.72
C SER A 292 -6.86 -4.14 6.99
N GLY A 293 -6.62 -5.43 7.22
CA GLY A 293 -7.28 -6.53 6.49
C GLY A 293 -6.74 -6.77 5.08
N TRP A 294 -5.65 -6.10 4.71
CA TRP A 294 -4.95 -6.25 3.45
C TRP A 294 -3.44 -6.26 3.67
N HIS A 295 -2.69 -6.90 2.78
CA HIS A 295 -1.24 -7.00 2.89
C HIS A 295 -0.52 -6.74 1.57
N LEU A 296 0.78 -6.47 1.69
CA LEU A 296 1.69 -6.37 0.54
C LEU A 296 1.97 -7.80 0.03
N PRO A 297 1.54 -8.14 -1.21
CA PRO A 297 1.62 -9.51 -1.70
C PRO A 297 3.06 -9.97 -1.86
N SER A 298 3.30 -11.22 -1.49
CA SER A 298 4.54 -11.94 -1.70
C SER A 298 4.70 -12.40 -3.16
N ASN A 299 5.91 -12.80 -3.53
CA ASN A 299 6.19 -13.31 -4.86
C ASN A 299 5.40 -14.62 -5.17
N ALA A 300 5.09 -15.41 -4.13
CA ALA A 300 4.25 -16.60 -4.24
C ALA A 300 2.78 -16.23 -4.53
N GLU A 301 2.23 -15.20 -3.89
CA GLU A 301 0.86 -14.75 -4.11
C GLU A 301 0.67 -14.11 -5.48
N TRP A 302 1.68 -13.38 -5.98
CA TRP A 302 1.74 -12.95 -7.38
C TRP A 302 1.79 -14.14 -8.34
N GLY A 303 2.54 -15.20 -8.01
CA GLY A 303 2.57 -16.44 -8.79
C GLY A 303 1.21 -17.17 -8.82
N ALA A 304 0.46 -17.13 -7.72
CA ALA A 304 -0.90 -17.65 -7.65
C ALA A 304 -1.85 -16.85 -8.55
N LEU A 305 -1.79 -15.51 -8.53
CA LEU A 305 -2.54 -14.66 -9.46
C LEU A 305 -2.23 -15.03 -10.91
N TYR A 306 -0.96 -15.22 -11.26
CA TYR A 306 -0.57 -15.59 -12.62
C TYR A 306 -1.09 -16.97 -13.02
N THR A 307 -1.11 -17.91 -12.08
CA THR A 307 -1.74 -19.22 -12.30
C THR A 307 -3.23 -19.09 -12.57
N ASN A 308 -3.94 -18.29 -11.77
CA ASN A 308 -5.39 -18.09 -11.89
C ASN A 308 -5.81 -17.52 -13.26
N VAL A 309 -4.92 -16.77 -13.92
CA VAL A 309 -5.22 -16.09 -15.19
C VAL A 309 -4.65 -16.82 -16.42
N GLY A 310 -4.26 -18.09 -16.26
CA GLY A 310 -3.78 -18.94 -17.37
C GLY A 310 -2.26 -18.94 -17.57
N GLY A 311 -1.49 -18.42 -16.63
CA GLY A 311 -0.03 -18.45 -16.59
C GLY A 311 0.65 -17.14 -17.01
N ALA A 312 1.89 -16.96 -16.53
CA ALA A 312 2.66 -15.72 -16.70
C ALA A 312 2.91 -15.31 -18.17
N SER A 313 2.88 -16.26 -19.12
CA SER A 313 3.07 -16.00 -20.55
C SER A 313 1.94 -15.19 -21.20
N TYR A 314 0.75 -15.18 -20.58
CA TYR A 314 -0.47 -14.51 -21.09
C TYR A 314 -1.04 -13.49 -20.10
N ALA A 315 -0.65 -13.59 -18.82
CA ALA A 315 -1.13 -12.75 -17.73
C ALA A 315 -0.95 -11.25 -18.01
N GLY A 316 0.07 -10.85 -18.76
CA GLY A 316 0.31 -9.45 -19.10
C GLY A 316 -0.86 -8.81 -19.83
N GLN A 317 -1.31 -9.38 -20.95
CA GLN A 317 -2.48 -8.83 -21.69
C GLN A 317 -3.79 -8.93 -20.87
N LYS A 318 -3.93 -10.01 -20.09
CA LYS A 318 -5.13 -10.32 -19.30
C LYS A 318 -5.33 -9.42 -18.09
N LEU A 319 -4.25 -8.83 -17.57
CA LEU A 319 -4.26 -7.99 -16.37
C LEU A 319 -4.04 -6.51 -16.67
N LYS A 320 -3.42 -6.15 -17.81
CA LYS A 320 -3.22 -4.76 -18.21
C LYS A 320 -4.56 -4.10 -18.56
N ALA A 321 -4.78 -2.90 -18.03
CA ALA A 321 -5.94 -2.08 -18.38
C ALA A 321 -5.95 -1.78 -19.88
N ASN A 322 -7.15 -1.83 -20.48
CA ASN A 322 -7.37 -1.42 -21.86
C ASN A 322 -7.59 0.10 -21.92
N THR A 323 -6.50 0.85 -21.94
CA THR A 323 -6.49 2.32 -21.90
C THR A 323 -5.41 2.88 -22.81
N SER A 324 -5.57 4.13 -23.25
CA SER A 324 -4.56 4.87 -24.03
C SER A 324 -3.33 5.29 -23.22
N LEU A 325 -3.31 5.04 -21.91
CA LEU A 325 -2.13 5.32 -21.07
C LEU A 325 -0.95 4.40 -21.40
N TRP A 326 -1.21 3.20 -21.95
CA TRP A 326 -0.18 2.32 -22.47
C TRP A 326 0.27 2.78 -23.86
N THR A 327 1.58 2.79 -24.09
CA THR A 327 2.16 2.96 -25.41
C THR A 327 1.67 1.84 -26.31
N SER A 328 1.08 2.20 -27.45
CA SER A 328 0.59 1.21 -28.42
C SER A 328 1.74 0.43 -29.05
N TYR A 329 1.59 -0.88 -29.18
CA TYR A 329 2.52 -1.73 -29.91
C TYR A 329 1.76 -2.68 -30.84
N SER A 330 2.24 -2.81 -32.08
CA SER A 330 1.57 -3.65 -33.08
C SER A 330 1.58 -5.12 -32.65
N GLY A 331 0.40 -5.74 -32.65
CA GLY A 331 0.23 -7.15 -32.29
C GLY A 331 0.01 -7.42 -30.80
N VAL A 332 -0.01 -6.37 -29.96
CA VAL A 332 -0.35 -6.49 -28.54
C VAL A 332 -1.68 -5.79 -28.29
N THR A 333 -2.59 -6.45 -27.56
CA THR A 333 -3.88 -5.87 -27.16
C THR A 333 -4.14 -6.21 -25.71
N ASN A 334 -4.28 -5.18 -24.87
CA ASN A 334 -4.65 -5.34 -23.48
C ASN A 334 -6.17 -5.56 -23.41
N ASP A 335 -6.63 -6.58 -22.68
CA ASP A 335 -8.07 -6.87 -22.58
C ASP A 335 -8.64 -6.73 -21.16
N ASP A 336 -7.78 -6.72 -20.14
CA ASP A 336 -8.14 -6.67 -18.73
C ASP A 336 -9.31 -7.61 -18.36
N SER A 337 -9.30 -8.84 -18.90
CA SER A 337 -10.42 -9.78 -18.78
C SER A 337 -10.81 -10.08 -17.33
N PHE A 338 -9.87 -9.91 -16.40
CA PHE A 338 -10.05 -10.18 -14.97
C PHE A 338 -10.26 -8.91 -14.14
N GLY A 339 -10.27 -7.73 -14.77
CA GLY A 339 -10.49 -6.45 -14.12
C GLY A 339 -9.41 -6.05 -13.12
N PHE A 340 -8.20 -6.60 -13.26
CA PHE A 340 -7.09 -6.24 -12.40
C PHE A 340 -6.64 -4.82 -12.71
N SER A 341 -6.66 -4.38 -13.98
CA SER A 341 -6.44 -3.00 -14.39
C SER A 341 -5.02 -2.46 -14.09
N VAL A 342 -3.98 -3.13 -14.59
CA VAL A 342 -2.59 -2.61 -14.49
C VAL A 342 -2.41 -1.35 -15.36
N LEU A 343 -1.87 -0.30 -14.76
CA LEU A 343 -1.47 0.95 -15.42
C LEU A 343 0.06 1.10 -15.52
N PRO A 344 0.59 1.73 -16.58
CA PRO A 344 2.02 1.88 -16.82
C PRO A 344 2.60 3.08 -16.06
N ALA A 345 2.64 2.98 -14.73
CA ALA A 345 3.09 4.06 -13.85
C ALA A 345 4.59 4.39 -13.98
N GLY A 346 5.39 3.50 -14.59
CA GLY A 346 6.84 3.64 -14.58
C GLY A 346 7.43 3.46 -13.18
N TYR A 347 8.58 4.08 -12.94
CA TYR A 347 9.24 4.07 -11.62
C TYR A 347 9.92 5.40 -11.32
N ARG A 348 10.35 5.55 -10.07
CA ARG A 348 11.35 6.54 -9.62
C ARG A 348 12.60 5.83 -9.16
N ASN A 349 13.79 6.21 -9.63
CA ASN A 349 15.02 5.58 -9.15
C ASN A 349 15.48 6.18 -7.80
N ASP A 350 16.51 5.57 -7.25
CA ASP A 350 17.26 5.96 -6.04
C ASP A 350 17.94 7.36 -6.11
N ARG A 351 17.91 8.02 -7.27
CA ARG A 351 18.39 9.40 -7.51
C ARG A 351 17.25 10.39 -7.78
N GLY A 352 16.01 9.96 -7.58
CA GLY A 352 14.81 10.76 -7.78
C GLY A 352 14.42 11.05 -9.22
N SER A 353 15.01 10.36 -10.20
CA SER A 353 14.57 10.45 -11.59
C SER A 353 13.39 9.52 -11.86
N PHE A 354 12.33 10.06 -12.45
CA PHE A 354 11.18 9.30 -12.93
C PHE A 354 11.41 8.80 -14.36
N ARG A 355 11.04 7.54 -14.64
CA ARG A 355 11.22 6.93 -15.96
C ARG A 355 10.09 5.98 -16.34
N TYR A 356 9.91 5.86 -17.65
CA TYR A 356 9.11 4.84 -18.32
C TYR A 356 7.61 4.81 -18.03
N ARG A 357 7.02 5.91 -17.53
CA ARG A 357 5.55 6.08 -17.58
C ARG A 357 5.06 5.87 -19.01
N GLY A 358 3.98 5.11 -19.14
CA GLY A 358 3.40 4.72 -20.42
C GLY A 358 4.03 3.49 -21.08
N TYR A 359 5.18 3.00 -20.60
CA TYR A 359 5.87 1.85 -21.17
C TYR A 359 5.88 0.63 -20.26
N TYR A 360 6.02 0.84 -18.95
CA TYR A 360 6.18 -0.24 -17.99
C TYR A 360 5.35 0.00 -16.73
N ALA A 361 4.91 -1.09 -16.11
CA ALA A 361 4.37 -1.08 -14.76
C ALA A 361 5.23 -1.96 -13.86
N TYR A 362 5.50 -1.47 -12.65
CA TYR A 362 6.32 -2.13 -11.65
C TYR A 362 5.55 -2.21 -10.34
N PHE A 363 5.55 -3.39 -9.73
CA PHE A 363 4.92 -3.59 -8.41
C PHE A 363 5.88 -4.24 -7.45
N TRP A 364 6.02 -3.70 -6.25
CA TRP A 364 6.78 -4.40 -5.22
C TRP A 364 6.10 -5.71 -4.83
N SER A 365 6.92 -6.72 -4.56
CA SER A 365 6.57 -7.88 -3.75
C SER A 365 7.16 -7.70 -2.35
N SER A 366 6.48 -8.21 -1.33
CA SER A 366 7.02 -8.26 0.04
C SER A 366 8.19 -9.24 0.16
N THR A 367 8.37 -10.16 -0.79
CA THR A 367 9.50 -11.10 -0.79
C THR A 367 10.81 -10.39 -1.11
N GLU A 368 11.75 -10.52 -0.19
CA GLU A 368 13.12 -10.01 -0.32
C GLU A 368 13.98 -10.97 -1.15
N TYR A 369 15.01 -10.47 -1.82
CA TYR A 369 15.93 -11.30 -2.57
C TYR A 369 16.91 -12.00 -1.63
N GLU A 370 16.92 -13.34 -1.63
CA GLU A 370 17.59 -14.15 -0.60
C GLU A 370 19.13 -14.06 -0.59
N TYR A 371 19.75 -13.53 -1.65
CA TYR A 371 21.19 -13.53 -1.80
C TYR A 371 21.86 -12.21 -1.36
N ASN A 372 21.11 -11.13 -1.13
CA ASN A 372 21.68 -9.87 -0.65
C ASN A 372 20.66 -8.96 0.04
N GLY A 373 21.15 -8.00 0.84
CA GLY A 373 20.30 -7.01 1.52
C GLY A 373 19.91 -5.79 0.68
N TYR A 374 20.29 -5.72 -0.60
CA TYR A 374 20.05 -4.56 -1.47
C TYR A 374 18.83 -4.71 -2.36
N ASN A 375 18.46 -5.93 -2.71
CA ASN A 375 17.42 -6.19 -3.70
C ASN A 375 16.16 -6.80 -3.08
N ALA A 376 15.02 -6.52 -3.71
CA ALA A 376 13.76 -7.18 -3.44
C ALA A 376 13.05 -7.56 -4.74
N TRP A 377 12.14 -8.53 -4.65
CA TRP A 377 11.38 -8.97 -5.80
C TRP A 377 10.33 -7.93 -6.19
N TYR A 378 10.14 -7.75 -7.48
CA TYR A 378 9.10 -6.94 -8.08
C TYR A 378 8.46 -7.67 -9.25
N GLN A 379 7.26 -7.24 -9.59
CA GLN A 379 6.52 -7.68 -10.77
C GLN A 379 6.61 -6.66 -11.87
N TYR A 380 6.70 -7.13 -13.12
CA TYR A 380 6.98 -6.31 -14.28
C TYR A 380 6.03 -6.59 -15.44
N PHE A 381 5.37 -5.53 -15.92
CA PHE A 381 4.53 -5.57 -17.12
C PHE A 381 5.10 -4.65 -18.20
N ASN A 382 5.16 -5.15 -19.43
CA ASN A 382 5.72 -4.43 -20.58
C ASN A 382 4.63 -4.03 -21.59
N TYR A 383 4.74 -2.84 -22.18
CA TYR A 383 3.85 -2.37 -23.25
C TYR A 383 3.85 -3.27 -24.50
N ASN A 384 4.99 -3.90 -24.83
CA ASN A 384 5.13 -4.70 -26.05
C ASN A 384 5.10 -6.22 -25.83
N GLY A 385 4.72 -6.66 -24.63
CA GLY A 385 4.68 -8.07 -24.27
C GLY A 385 3.31 -8.50 -23.73
N ASP A 386 3.06 -9.79 -23.89
CA ASP A 386 1.83 -10.44 -23.39
C ASP A 386 2.04 -11.13 -22.05
N TYR A 387 3.30 -11.26 -21.68
CA TYR A 387 3.76 -11.88 -20.46
C TYR A 387 3.93 -10.85 -19.34
N THR A 388 4.07 -11.38 -18.13
CA THR A 388 4.61 -10.68 -16.96
C THR A 388 5.83 -11.44 -16.45
N TYR A 389 6.74 -10.74 -15.76
CA TYR A 389 7.90 -11.35 -15.13
C TYR A 389 7.99 -10.96 -13.66
N GLN A 390 8.58 -11.87 -12.89
CA GLN A 390 9.11 -11.58 -11.57
C GLN A 390 10.62 -11.39 -11.72
N ASN A 391 11.15 -10.34 -11.12
CA ASN A 391 12.58 -10.03 -11.17
C ASN A 391 12.97 -9.33 -9.86
N ASP A 392 14.26 -9.11 -9.63
CA ASP A 392 14.75 -8.38 -8.46
C ASP A 392 15.35 -7.02 -8.84
N CYS A 393 15.15 -6.03 -7.98
CA CYS A 393 15.70 -4.69 -8.16
C CYS A 393 16.14 -4.11 -6.83
N ASP A 394 16.99 -3.09 -6.92
CA ASP A 394 17.46 -2.30 -5.79
C ASP A 394 16.28 -1.69 -5.02
N LYS A 395 16.26 -1.90 -3.71
CA LYS A 395 15.21 -1.43 -2.79
C LYS A 395 15.07 0.09 -2.68
N GLY A 396 16.07 0.83 -3.14
CA GLY A 396 16.07 2.29 -3.22
C GLY A 396 15.21 2.85 -4.36
N TYR A 397 14.77 2.01 -5.30
CA TYR A 397 13.80 2.40 -6.32
C TYR A 397 12.40 2.53 -5.70
N ALA A 398 11.52 3.29 -6.35
CA ALA A 398 10.13 3.40 -5.98
C ALA A 398 9.21 2.84 -7.06
N PHE A 399 8.36 1.87 -6.67
CA PHE A 399 7.39 1.18 -7.52
C PHE A 399 5.99 1.27 -6.93
N SER A 400 4.97 0.95 -7.73
CA SER A 400 3.59 0.93 -7.26
C SER A 400 3.37 -0.21 -6.26
N VAL A 401 2.38 -0.04 -5.38
CA VAL A 401 1.88 -1.09 -4.48
C VAL A 401 0.46 -1.45 -4.87
N ARG A 402 0.15 -2.75 -4.81
CA ARG A 402 -1.20 -3.27 -5.00
C ARG A 402 -1.48 -4.32 -3.94
N CYS A 403 -2.44 -4.04 -3.08
CA CYS A 403 -2.69 -4.86 -1.91
C CYS A 403 -3.58 -6.06 -2.23
N LEU A 404 -3.35 -7.14 -1.49
CA LEU A 404 -4.12 -8.38 -1.52
C LEU A 404 -4.88 -8.49 -0.19
N LYS A 405 -6.15 -8.88 -0.24
CA LYS A 405 -6.99 -9.03 0.95
C LYS A 405 -6.53 -10.23 1.77
N ASP A 406 -6.54 -10.10 3.09
CA ASP A 406 -6.23 -11.19 4.00
C ASP A 406 -7.26 -12.32 3.84
N SER A 407 -6.77 -13.57 3.87
CA SER A 407 -7.60 -14.77 3.91
C SER A 407 -7.70 -15.22 5.37
N PHE A 408 -8.91 -15.19 5.94
CA PHE A 408 -9.19 -15.58 7.33
C PHE A 408 -9.47 -17.08 7.47
#